data_AF-A0A735JTX4-F1
#
_entry.id   AF-A0A735JTX4-F1
#
_cell.length_a   1.000
_cell.length_b   1.000
_cell.length_c   1.000
_cell.angle_alpha   90.00
_cell.angle_beta   90.00
_cell.angle_gamma   90.00
#
_symmetry.space_group_name_H-M   'P 1'
#
loop_
_entity.id
_entity.type
_entity.pdbx_description
1 polymer ?
#
loop_
_entity_poly.entity_id
_entity_poly.type
_entity_poly.pdbx_seq_one_letter_code
_entity_poly.pdbx_strand_id
1 'polypeptide(L)'
;SWITEGKNTMAGAMRSVLSDMFREAIVEGHIVKNPVEATRIPEIKVARERLQLETYNATRAAAEHMPAWFPLAMDLALVTGQRREDIVNMKFSDVFDNRLYVTQIKTGMKIAIPLSLTLRATGLRLGTVIDRCR
;
A
#
# COMPACT_ATOMS: atom_id res chain seq x y z
N SER A 1 -29.13 1.74 -4.29
CA SER A 1 -27.97 2.31 -5.03
C SER A 1 -26.72 2.07 -4.19
N TRP A 2 -25.52 2.07 -4.77
CA TRP A 2 -24.28 1.86 -4.00
C TRP A 2 -24.15 2.81 -2.79
N ILE A 3 -24.68 4.04 -2.89
CA ILE A 3 -24.70 5.02 -1.81
C ILE A 3 -25.63 4.57 -0.66
N THR A 4 -26.83 4.08 -0.96
CA THR A 4 -27.78 3.60 0.08
C THR A 4 -27.25 2.37 0.80
N GLU A 5 -26.35 1.62 0.18
CA GLU A 5 -25.67 0.46 0.77
C GLU A 5 -24.36 0.83 1.50
N GLY A 6 -24.03 2.13 1.61
CA GLY A 6 -22.80 2.61 2.26
C GLY A 6 -21.52 2.39 1.43
N LYS A 7 -21.63 1.98 0.17
CA LYS A 7 -20.51 1.66 -0.73
C LYS A 7 -20.11 2.88 -1.57
N ASN A 8 -19.85 4.01 -0.91
CA ASN A 8 -19.58 5.30 -1.57
C ASN A 8 -18.35 5.28 -2.48
N THR A 9 -17.29 4.56 -2.11
CA THR A 9 -16.09 4.40 -2.96
C THR A 9 -16.44 3.71 -4.29
N MET A 10 -17.29 2.68 -4.25
CA MET A 10 -17.74 1.98 -5.45
C MET A 10 -18.63 2.89 -6.31
N ALA A 11 -19.53 3.65 -5.69
CA ALA A 11 -20.34 4.64 -6.38
C ALA A 11 -19.47 5.67 -7.11
N GLY A 12 -18.42 6.17 -6.45
CA GLY A 12 -17.48 7.14 -7.01
C GLY A 12 -16.66 6.56 -8.15
N ALA A 13 -16.13 5.34 -7.99
CA ALA A 13 -15.37 4.64 -9.02
C ALA A 13 -16.22 4.38 -10.28
N MET A 14 -17.44 3.87 -10.10
CA MET A 14 -18.37 3.64 -11.22
C MET A 14 -18.71 4.94 -11.96
N ARG A 15 -19.00 6.02 -11.21
CA ARG A 15 -19.25 7.34 -11.80
C ARG A 15 -18.03 7.82 -12.60
N SER A 16 -16.82 7.62 -12.07
CA SER A 16 -15.58 8.00 -12.75
C SER A 16 -15.42 7.25 -14.08
N VAL A 17 -15.61 5.93 -14.08
CA VAL A 17 -15.53 5.09 -15.29
C VAL A 17 -16.58 5.52 -16.32
N LEU A 18 -17.83 5.68 -15.89
CA LEU A 18 -18.90 6.08 -16.81
C LEU A 18 -18.67 7.48 -17.39
N SER A 19 -18.17 8.41 -16.57
CA SER A 19 -17.79 9.75 -17.02
C SER A 19 -16.72 9.67 -18.10
N ASP A 20 -15.73 8.80 -17.94
CA ASP A 20 -14.64 8.60 -18.90
C ASP A 20 -15.15 8.00 -20.22
N MET A 21 -15.97 6.95 -20.16
CA MET A 21 -16.60 6.35 -21.34
C MET A 21 -17.39 7.37 -22.17
N PHE A 22 -18.15 8.25 -21.51
CA PHE A 22 -18.90 9.29 -22.21
C PHE A 22 -18.03 10.44 -22.73
N ARG A 23 -16.84 10.67 -22.17
CA ARG A 23 -15.86 11.59 -22.79
C ARG A 23 -15.34 11.01 -24.09
N GLU A 24 -15.00 9.73 -24.12
CA GLU A 24 -14.57 9.06 -25.37
C GLU A 24 -15.67 9.13 -26.44
N ALA A 25 -16.93 8.90 -26.07
CA ALA A 25 -18.06 9.05 -26.99
C ALA A 25 -18.23 10.48 -27.53
N ILE A 26 -17.83 11.52 -26.78
CA ILE A 26 -17.78 12.90 -27.29
C ILE A 26 -16.64 13.09 -28.26
N VAL A 27 -15.44 12.56 -27.94
CA VAL A 27 -14.25 12.63 -28.81
C VAL A 27 -14.53 11.97 -30.16
N GLU A 28 -15.25 10.85 -30.17
CA GLU A 28 -15.67 10.16 -31.40
C GLU A 28 -16.89 10.80 -32.08
N GLY A 29 -17.48 11.85 -31.49
CA GLY A 29 -18.61 12.59 -32.07
C GLY A 29 -19.96 11.88 -31.96
N HIS A 30 -20.09 10.83 -31.16
CA HIS A 30 -21.36 10.12 -30.94
C HIS A 30 -22.37 10.95 -30.13
N ILE A 31 -21.88 11.78 -29.20
CA ILE A 31 -22.69 12.69 -28.39
C ILE A 31 -21.98 14.04 -28.21
N VAL A 32 -22.73 15.06 -27.78
CA VAL A 32 -22.20 16.43 -27.62
C VAL A 32 -21.93 16.80 -26.15
N LYS A 33 -22.55 16.10 -25.20
CA LYS A 33 -22.49 16.42 -23.78
C LYS A 33 -22.45 15.17 -22.91
N ASN A 34 -21.61 15.18 -21.88
CA ASN A 34 -21.48 14.06 -20.97
C ASN A 34 -22.66 14.06 -19.95
N PRO A 35 -23.54 13.04 -19.97
CA PRO A 35 -24.69 13.00 -19.07
C PRO A 35 -24.29 12.79 -17.60
N VAL A 36 -23.08 12.29 -17.34
CA VAL A 36 -22.60 12.01 -15.97
C VAL A 36 -22.28 13.28 -15.20
N GLU A 37 -21.97 14.39 -15.88
CA GLU A 37 -21.63 15.66 -15.23
C GLU A 37 -22.73 16.16 -14.29
N ALA A 38 -24.00 15.96 -14.64
CA ALA A 38 -25.15 16.36 -13.83
C ALA A 38 -25.36 15.46 -12.59
N THR A 39 -24.68 14.32 -12.50
CA THR A 39 -24.84 13.39 -11.38
C THR A 39 -24.01 13.83 -10.18
N ARG A 40 -24.53 13.59 -8.97
CA ARG A 40 -23.87 13.93 -7.71
C ARG A 40 -22.60 13.10 -7.50
N ILE A 41 -21.54 13.75 -7.03
CA ILE A 41 -20.30 13.10 -6.62
C ILE A 41 -20.52 12.51 -5.22
N PRO A 42 -20.30 11.21 -5.00
CA PRO A 42 -20.40 10.62 -3.66
C PRO A 42 -19.33 11.17 -2.72
N GLU A 43 -19.70 11.53 -1.50
CA GLU A 43 -18.74 11.87 -0.45
C GLU A 43 -18.08 10.59 0.08
N ILE A 44 -16.75 10.52 0.00
CA ILE A 44 -15.97 9.35 0.44
C ILE A 44 -15.19 9.73 1.69
N LYS A 45 -15.54 9.12 2.83
CA LYS A 45 -14.79 9.22 4.09
C LYS A 45 -13.93 7.97 4.26
N VAL A 46 -12.65 8.16 4.56
CA VAL A 46 -11.71 7.04 4.78
C VAL A 46 -12.02 6.41 6.13
N ALA A 47 -12.54 5.18 6.12
CA ALA A 47 -12.88 4.44 7.35
C ALA A 47 -11.69 3.75 8.01
N ARG A 48 -10.56 3.58 7.30
CA ARG A 48 -9.38 2.87 7.84
C ARG A 48 -8.65 3.75 8.84
N GLU A 49 -8.56 3.28 10.07
CA GLU A 49 -7.82 3.94 11.16
C GLU A 49 -6.31 3.77 11.03
N ARG A 50 -5.56 4.65 11.70
CA ARG A 50 -4.10 4.56 11.79
C ARG A 50 -3.71 3.58 12.89
N LEU A 51 -2.69 2.77 12.63
CA LEU A 51 -2.14 1.84 13.61
C LEU A 51 -1.20 2.59 14.56
N GLN A 52 -1.50 2.56 15.86
CA GLN A 52 -0.65 3.12 16.91
C GLN A 52 0.48 2.15 17.27
N LEU A 53 1.59 2.69 17.78
CA LEU A 53 2.77 1.90 18.11
C LEU A 53 2.49 0.84 19.18
N GLU A 54 1.70 1.18 20.19
CA GLU A 54 1.29 0.24 21.25
C GLU A 54 0.50 -0.95 20.68
N THR A 55 -0.46 -0.67 19.80
CA THR A 55 -1.24 -1.70 19.11
C THR A 55 -0.37 -2.55 18.17
N TYR A 56 0.59 -1.91 17.48
CA TYR A 56 1.58 -2.64 16.68
C TYR A 56 2.38 -3.62 17.55
N ASN A 57 2.92 -3.16 18.68
CA ASN A 57 3.73 -3.99 19.58
C ASN A 57 2.93 -5.19 20.10
N ALA A 58 1.69 -4.98 20.54
CA ALA A 58 0.81 -6.07 20.98
C ALA A 58 0.53 -7.08 19.86
N THR A 59 0.26 -6.59 18.65
CA THR A 59 0.01 -7.44 17.47
C THR A 59 1.27 -8.22 17.07
N ARG A 60 2.44 -7.59 17.16
CA ARG A 60 3.73 -8.18 16.84
C ARG A 60 4.16 -9.25 17.86
N ALA A 61 3.78 -9.10 19.12
CA ALA A 61 3.93 -10.15 20.13
C ALA A 61 3.01 -11.34 19.86
N ALA A 62 1.74 -11.09 19.52
CA ALA A 62 0.82 -12.16 19.13
C ALA A 62 1.31 -12.93 17.88
N ALA A 63 1.93 -12.22 16.93
CA ALA A 63 2.51 -12.80 15.72
C ALA A 63 3.64 -13.82 15.97
N GLU A 64 4.21 -13.90 17.18
CA GLU A 64 5.21 -14.92 17.51
C GLU A 64 4.65 -16.34 17.52
N HIS A 65 3.33 -16.48 17.66
CA HIS A 65 2.62 -17.76 17.59
C HIS A 65 2.22 -18.14 16.15
N MET A 66 2.54 -17.28 15.17
CA MET A 66 2.30 -17.50 13.75
C MET A 66 3.56 -18.12 13.11
N PRO A 67 3.50 -18.57 11.85
CA PRO A 67 4.69 -19.04 11.14
C PRO A 67 5.85 -18.03 11.23
N ALA A 68 7.08 -18.52 11.41
CA ALA A 68 8.25 -17.69 11.73
C ALA A 68 8.50 -16.50 10.77
N TRP A 69 8.08 -16.63 9.51
CA TRP A 69 8.18 -15.56 8.51
C TRP A 69 7.27 -14.35 8.80
N PHE A 70 6.13 -14.54 9.48
CA PHE A 70 5.12 -13.51 9.67
C PHE A 70 5.60 -12.35 10.56
N PRO A 71 6.13 -12.58 11.78
CA PRO A 71 6.70 -11.50 12.59
C PRO A 71 7.91 -10.83 11.92
N LEU A 72 8.71 -11.58 11.14
CA LEU A 72 9.83 -11.02 10.38
C LEU A 72 9.37 -10.10 9.24
N ALA A 73 8.29 -10.48 8.55
CA ALA A 73 7.67 -9.65 7.51
C ALA A 73 7.10 -8.34 8.11
N MET A 74 6.53 -8.40 9.32
CA MET A 74 6.10 -7.21 10.05
C MET A 74 7.28 -6.29 10.38
N ASP A 75 8.37 -6.86 10.93
CA ASP A 75 9.59 -6.10 11.26
C ASP A 75 10.20 -5.44 10.01
N LEU A 76 10.25 -6.19 8.90
CA LEU A 76 10.77 -5.71 7.62
C LEU A 76 9.90 -4.60 7.04
N ALA A 77 8.57 -4.75 7.08
CA ALA A 77 7.62 -3.72 6.65
C ALA A 77 7.76 -2.44 7.47
N LEU A 78 7.89 -2.57 8.80
CA LEU A 78 7.99 -1.42 9.70
C LEU A 78 9.30 -0.66 9.50
N VAL A 79 10.44 -1.35 9.38
CA VAL A 79 11.76 -0.69 9.27
C VAL A 79 12.01 -0.11 7.87
N THR A 80 11.48 -0.73 6.80
CA THR A 80 11.71 -0.28 5.41
C THR A 80 10.63 0.67 4.89
N GLY A 81 9.44 0.67 5.49
CA GLY A 81 8.28 1.44 5.02
C GLY A 81 7.77 1.04 3.63
N GLN A 82 8.14 -0.13 3.12
CA GLN A 82 7.73 -0.57 1.78
C GLN A 82 6.31 -1.14 1.77
N ARG A 83 5.68 -1.17 0.59
CA ARG A 83 4.35 -1.76 0.43
C ARG A 83 4.45 -3.27 0.60
N ARG A 84 3.35 -3.90 1.03
CA ARG A 84 3.28 -5.35 1.23
C ARG A 84 3.74 -6.16 0.00
N GLU A 85 3.35 -5.73 -1.20
CA GLU A 85 3.76 -6.37 -2.45
C GLU A 85 5.26 -6.26 -2.71
N ASP A 86 5.87 -5.13 -2.37
CA ASP A 86 7.32 -4.93 -2.50
C ASP A 86 8.06 -5.83 -1.49
N ILE A 87 7.58 -5.93 -0.25
CA ILE A 87 8.13 -6.79 0.81
C ILE A 87 8.18 -8.26 0.37
N VAL A 88 7.09 -8.77 -0.21
CA VAL A 88 6.99 -10.17 -0.65
C VAL A 88 7.96 -10.48 -1.80
N ASN A 89 8.36 -9.48 -2.59
CA ASN A 89 9.23 -9.65 -3.74
C ASN A 89 10.72 -9.41 -3.45
N MET A 90 11.08 -9.02 -2.22
CA MET A 90 12.48 -8.82 -1.83
C MET A 90 13.26 -10.14 -1.86
N LYS A 91 14.46 -10.10 -2.40
CA LYS A 91 15.39 -11.24 -2.44
C LYS A 91 16.68 -10.90 -1.74
N PHE A 92 17.37 -11.91 -1.21
CA PHE A 92 18.71 -11.72 -0.66
C PHE A 92 19.72 -11.22 -1.71
N SER A 93 19.50 -11.50 -3.00
CA SER A 93 20.29 -10.95 -4.11
C SER A 93 20.13 -9.45 -4.30
N ASP A 94 19.06 -8.85 -3.77
CA ASP A 94 18.81 -7.41 -3.85
C ASP A 94 19.62 -6.64 -2.79
N VAL A 95 20.37 -7.35 -1.95
CA VAL A 95 21.28 -6.79 -0.97
C VAL A 95 22.70 -6.81 -1.53
N PHE A 96 23.27 -5.63 -1.80
CA PHE A 96 24.67 -5.46 -2.16
C PHE A 96 25.19 -4.11 -1.66
N ASP A 97 26.50 -4.01 -1.42
CA ASP A 97 27.14 -2.79 -0.91
C ASP A 97 26.43 -2.19 0.33
N ASN A 98 26.12 -3.07 1.30
CA ASN A 98 25.45 -2.72 2.57
C ASN A 98 24.13 -1.96 2.40
N ARG A 99 23.41 -2.21 1.30
CA ARG A 99 22.11 -1.62 0.96
C ARG A 99 21.16 -2.66 0.43
N LEU A 100 19.89 -2.51 0.75
CA LEU A 100 18.76 -3.23 0.15
C LEU A 100 18.19 -2.38 -1.00
N TYR A 101 18.23 -2.92 -2.21
CA TYR A 101 17.69 -2.27 -3.40
C TYR A 101 16.24 -2.71 -3.63
N VAL A 102 15.35 -1.74 -3.81
CA VAL A 102 13.93 -1.98 -4.02
C VAL A 102 13.47 -1.22 -5.25
N THR A 103 12.83 -1.91 -6.18
CA THR A 103 12.05 -1.28 -7.25
C THR A 103 10.58 -1.43 -6.92
N GLN A 104 9.92 -0.32 -6.59
CA GLN A 104 8.52 -0.35 -6.16
C GLN A 104 7.61 -0.74 -7.31
N ILE A 105 6.80 -1.79 -7.12
CA ILE A 105 5.95 -2.37 -8.17
C ILE A 105 4.92 -1.34 -8.65
N LYS A 106 4.26 -0.66 -7.71
CA LYS A 106 3.19 0.29 -8.03
C LYS A 106 3.63 1.49 -8.85
N THR A 107 4.83 2.02 -8.61
CA THR A 107 5.27 3.33 -9.13
C THR A 107 6.52 3.27 -10.00
N GLY A 108 7.25 2.15 -10.02
CA GLY A 108 8.53 2.00 -10.70
C GLY A 108 9.71 2.69 -9.99
N MET A 109 9.49 3.30 -8.82
CA MET A 109 10.53 4.04 -8.10
C MET A 109 11.63 3.10 -7.60
N LYS A 110 12.90 3.47 -7.81
CA LYS A 110 14.08 2.73 -7.36
C LYS A 110 14.68 3.38 -6.13
N ILE A 111 14.85 2.60 -5.05
CA ILE A 111 15.31 3.08 -3.75
C ILE A 111 16.41 2.13 -3.25
N ALA A 112 17.45 2.68 -2.63
CA ALA A 112 18.51 1.90 -1.98
C ALA A 112 18.55 2.22 -0.48
N ILE A 113 18.09 1.29 0.35
CA ILE A 113 17.91 1.47 1.79
C ILE A 113 19.16 0.93 2.52
N PRO A 114 19.88 1.75 3.31
CA PRO A 114 21.08 1.28 4.00
C PRO A 114 20.74 0.24 5.09
N LEU A 115 21.51 -0.84 5.20
CA LEU A 115 21.32 -1.87 6.24
C LEU A 115 21.59 -1.35 7.66
N SER A 116 22.25 -0.19 7.77
CA SER A 116 22.43 0.53 9.03
C SER A 116 21.18 1.30 9.49
N LEU A 117 20.09 1.34 8.69
CA LEU A 117 18.85 1.99 9.08
C LEU A 117 18.30 1.35 10.36
N THR A 118 18.06 2.19 11.36
CA THR A 118 17.53 1.78 12.67
C THR A 118 16.31 2.62 13.03
N LEU A 119 15.20 1.97 13.34
CA LEU A 119 13.99 2.60 13.83
C LEU A 119 14.08 2.74 15.36
N ARG A 120 14.43 3.94 15.83
CA ARG A 120 14.67 4.21 17.27
C ARG A 120 13.51 3.82 18.18
N ALA A 121 12.26 3.99 17.71
CA ALA A 121 11.06 3.70 18.51
C ALA A 121 10.89 2.21 18.84
N THR A 122 11.43 1.31 18.01
CA THR A 122 11.33 -0.15 18.20
C THR A 122 12.67 -0.86 18.34
N GLY A 123 13.78 -0.14 18.16
CA GLY A 123 15.13 -0.71 18.15
C GLY A 123 15.43 -1.58 16.92
N LEU A 124 14.51 -1.67 15.94
CA LEU A 124 14.71 -2.51 14.76
C LEU A 124 15.79 -1.94 13.85
N ARG A 125 16.80 -2.75 13.56
CA ARG A 125 17.83 -2.46 12.56
C ARG A 125 17.61 -3.33 11.33
N LEU A 126 17.61 -2.72 10.13
CA LEU A 126 17.32 -3.42 8.88
C LEU A 126 18.24 -4.64 8.64
N GLY A 127 19.56 -4.47 8.77
CA GLY A 127 20.50 -5.58 8.59
C GLY A 127 20.19 -6.77 9.50
N THR A 128 19.95 -6.51 10.79
CA THR A 128 19.61 -7.55 11.77
C THR A 128 18.29 -8.26 11.44
N VAL A 129 17.29 -7.53 10.92
CA VAL A 129 16.03 -8.15 10.48
C VAL A 129 16.26 -9.06 9.27
N ILE A 130 17.03 -8.62 8.28
CA ILE A 130 17.36 -9.42 7.10
C ILE A 130 18.15 -10.67 7.48
N ASP A 131 19.10 -10.57 8.40
CA ASP A 131 19.90 -11.71 8.87
C ASP A 131 19.02 -12.77 9.54
N ARG A 132 17.96 -12.37 10.26
CA ARG A 132 16.98 -13.28 10.87
C ARG A 132 16.07 -13.96 9.86
N CYS A 133 15.98 -13.46 8.63
CA CYS A 133 15.17 -14.06 7.56
C CYS A 133 15.90 -15.19 6.81
N ARG A 134 17.22 -15.35 7.00
CA ARG A 134 18.02 -16.41 6.39
C ARG A 134 17.85 -17.73 7.12
#